data_AF-A0A9J6ARF6-F1
#
_entry.id   AF-A0A9J6ARF6-F1
#
_cell.length_a   1.000
_cell.length_b   1.000
_cell.length_c   1.000
_cell.angle_alpha   90.00
_cell.angle_beta   90.00
_cell.angle_gamma   90.00
#
_symmetry.space_group_name_H-M   'P 1'
#
loop_
_entity.id
_entity.type
_entity.pdbx_description
1 polymer ?
#
loop_
_entity_poly.entity_id
_entity_poly.type
_entity_poly.pdbx_seq_one_letter_code
_entity_poly.pdbx_strand_id
1 'polypeptide(L)'
;MGKIVVCANHPSNEFFMQFPNCRTYDDGEGFVKAIVKALSDEPAPLTDAQRHALSWEAATERFLKAAELDTLPTKNQSKTTTSEPFLSTSLNLTKKLEDASALVHFVGTGFLSSQPDEEQCKELGLEVPPKRTGFSSGKWI
;
A
#
# COMPACT_ATOMS: atom_id res chain seq x y z
N MET A 1 3.38 2.20 -21.42
CA MET A 1 3.24 3.62 -21.03
C MET A 1 4.00 4.46 -22.04
N GLY A 2 3.29 5.16 -22.93
CA GLY A 2 3.87 6.00 -23.99
C GLY A 2 3.09 7.31 -24.03
N LYS A 3 3.17 8.07 -22.94
CA LYS A 3 2.53 9.38 -22.80
C LYS A 3 3.57 10.35 -22.25
N ILE A 4 3.43 11.62 -22.63
CA ILE A 4 4.19 12.71 -22.03
C ILE A 4 3.43 13.18 -20.80
N VAL A 5 4.14 13.37 -19.70
CA VAL A 5 3.59 13.91 -18.44
C VAL A 5 4.06 15.35 -18.31
N VAL A 6 3.14 16.23 -17.96
CA VAL A 6 3.45 17.62 -17.62
C VAL A 6 3.04 17.83 -16.17
N CYS A 7 3.99 18.16 -15.29
CA CYS A 7 3.75 18.37 -13.86
C CYS A 7 4.45 19.63 -13.34
N ALA A 8 4.00 20.14 -12.20
CA ALA A 8 4.67 21.30 -11.58
C ALA A 8 6.07 20.90 -11.08
N ASN A 9 7.01 21.85 -11.13
CA ASN A 9 8.32 21.71 -10.49
C ASN A 9 8.15 21.78 -8.96
N HIS A 10 8.02 20.61 -8.33
CA HIS A 10 7.73 20.49 -6.90
C HIS A 10 8.45 19.26 -6.33
N PRO A 11 8.93 19.27 -5.07
CA PRO A 11 9.67 18.15 -4.47
C PRO A 11 8.95 16.79 -4.55
N SER A 12 7.62 16.79 -4.47
CA SER A 12 6.82 15.55 -4.62
C SER A 12 6.96 14.89 -6.00
N ASN A 13 7.42 15.64 -7.01
CA ASN A 13 7.55 15.21 -8.39
C ASN A 13 8.99 14.89 -8.78
N GLU A 14 9.98 15.05 -7.89
CA GLU A 14 11.41 14.82 -8.20
C GLU A 14 11.65 13.43 -8.78
N PHE A 15 10.98 12.42 -8.25
CA PHE A 15 11.07 11.05 -8.78
C PHE A 15 10.64 10.96 -10.26
N PHE A 16 9.66 11.75 -10.69
CA PHE A 16 9.17 11.73 -12.07
C PHE A 16 10.02 12.61 -12.99
N MET A 17 10.68 13.64 -12.47
CA MET A 17 11.50 14.58 -13.25
C MET A 17 12.71 13.94 -13.93
N GLN A 18 13.18 12.79 -13.43
CA GLN A 18 14.30 12.05 -14.02
C GLN A 18 13.96 11.34 -15.34
N PHE A 19 12.68 11.23 -15.71
CA PHE A 19 12.26 10.52 -16.92
C PHE A 19 12.16 11.47 -18.12
N PRO A 20 12.60 11.05 -19.33
CA PRO A 20 12.64 11.91 -20.52
C PRO A 20 11.27 12.37 -21.00
N ASN A 21 10.22 11.61 -20.68
CA ASN A 21 8.83 11.94 -21.02
C ASN A 21 8.15 12.82 -19.97
N CYS A 22 8.85 13.23 -18.92
CA CYS A 22 8.34 14.14 -17.90
C CYS A 22 8.80 15.57 -18.19
N ARG A 23 7.87 16.52 -18.13
CA ARG A 23 8.14 17.93 -18.33
C ARG A 23 7.65 18.69 -17.12
N THR A 24 8.49 19.59 -16.63
CA THR A 24 8.14 20.45 -15.52
C THR A 24 7.92 21.90 -15.92
N TYR A 25 7.12 22.59 -15.12
CA TYR A 25 6.88 24.02 -15.22
C TYR A 25 6.83 24.65 -13.83
N ASP A 26 7.23 25.91 -13.74
CA ASP A 26 7.20 26.70 -12.49
C ASP A 26 5.98 27.64 -12.44
N ASP A 27 5.53 28.13 -13.60
CA ASP A 27 4.50 29.16 -13.74
C ASP A 27 3.49 28.84 -14.87
N GLY A 28 2.46 29.69 -14.99
CA GLY A 28 1.39 29.50 -15.97
C GLY A 28 1.88 29.55 -17.42
N GLU A 29 2.84 30.42 -17.74
CA GLU A 29 3.42 30.46 -19.08
C GLU A 29 4.25 29.21 -19.37
N GLY A 30 5.04 28.75 -18.40
CA GLY A 30 5.80 27.50 -18.48
C GLY A 30 4.89 26.31 -18.72
N PHE A 31 3.73 26.26 -18.05
CA PHE A 31 2.72 25.21 -18.26
C PHE A 31 2.24 25.19 -19.72
N VAL A 32 1.82 26.33 -20.25
CA VAL A 32 1.33 26.43 -21.64
C VAL A 32 2.42 25.99 -22.63
N LYS A 33 3.67 26.47 -22.45
CA LYS A 33 4.81 26.07 -23.29
C LYS A 33 5.07 24.56 -23.21
N ALA A 34 5.05 23.98 -22.02
CA ALA A 34 5.26 22.55 -21.82
C ALA A 34 4.17 21.70 -22.49
N ILE A 35 2.90 22.12 -22.38
CA ILE A 35 1.75 21.45 -23.01
C ILE A 35 1.81 21.55 -24.54
N VAL A 36 2.04 22.74 -25.10
CA VAL A 36 2.15 22.92 -26.57
C VAL A 36 3.26 22.03 -27.13
N LYS A 37 4.41 22.00 -26.45
CA LYS A 37 5.51 21.12 -26.82
C LYS A 37 5.12 19.64 -26.66
N ALA A 38 4.33 19.28 -25.63
CA ALA A 38 3.94 17.89 -25.36
C ALA A 38 2.93 17.35 -26.37
N LEU A 39 2.10 18.22 -26.94
CA LEU A 39 1.17 17.87 -28.01
C LEU A 39 1.85 17.68 -29.36
N SER A 40 3.02 18.30 -29.55
CA SER A 40 3.77 18.24 -30.82
C SER A 40 4.80 17.10 -30.85
N ASP A 41 5.31 16.69 -29.69
CA ASP A 41 6.37 15.70 -29.58
C ASP A 41 5.81 14.29 -29.35
N GLU A 42 6.47 13.28 -29.91
CA GLU A 42 6.17 11.89 -29.59
C GLU A 42 6.89 11.43 -28.31
N PRO A 43 6.22 10.64 -27.44
CA PRO A 43 6.84 10.10 -26.24
C PRO A 43 7.95 9.11 -26.60
N ALA A 44 9.15 9.34 -26.06
CA ALA A 44 10.27 8.43 -26.25
C ALA A 44 9.96 7.04 -25.66
N PRO A 45 10.38 5.95 -26.31
CA PRO A 45 10.30 4.63 -25.72
C PRO A 45 11.08 4.58 -24.40
N LEU A 46 10.45 4.03 -23.36
CA LEU A 46 11.14 3.85 -22.08
C LEU A 46 12.18 2.75 -22.19
N THR A 47 13.39 3.00 -21.68
CA THR A 47 14.43 1.98 -21.57
C THR A 47 14.03 0.93 -20.52
N ASP A 48 14.64 -0.25 -20.58
CA ASP A 48 14.35 -1.35 -19.65
C ASP A 48 14.59 -0.93 -18.20
N ALA A 49 15.66 -0.18 -17.94
CA ALA A 49 15.95 0.39 -16.63
C ALA A 49 14.87 1.38 -16.16
N GLN A 50 14.35 2.23 -17.03
CA GLN A 50 13.28 3.17 -16.69
C GLN A 50 11.95 2.45 -16.43
N ARG A 51 11.63 1.41 -17.22
CA ARG A 51 10.45 0.57 -16.98
C ARG A 51 10.57 -0.17 -15.65
N HIS A 52 11.75 -0.66 -15.31
CA HIS A 52 12.02 -1.25 -14.00
C HIS A 52 11.86 -0.21 -12.89
N ALA A 53 12.41 1.01 -13.02
CA ALA A 53 12.27 2.05 -12.00
C ALA A 53 10.79 2.40 -11.69
N LEU A 54 9.90 2.30 -12.68
CA LEU A 54 8.46 2.51 -12.56
C LEU A 54 7.68 1.25 -12.13
N SER A 55 8.35 0.12 -11.95
CA SER A 55 7.70 -1.13 -11.55
C SER A 55 7.32 -1.14 -10.06
N TRP A 56 6.42 -2.06 -9.72
CA TRP A 56 6.09 -2.36 -8.32
C TRP A 56 7.31 -2.84 -7.53
N GLU A 57 8.15 -3.67 -8.15
CA GLU A 57 9.38 -4.19 -7.54
C GLU A 57 10.33 -3.07 -7.12
N ALA A 58 10.65 -2.13 -8.02
CA ALA A 58 11.50 -1.00 -7.67
C ALA A 58 10.84 -0.05 -6.67
N ALA A 59 9.51 0.04 -6.64
CA ALA A 59 8.80 0.79 -5.61
C ALA A 59 8.96 0.16 -4.22
N THR A 60 8.89 -1.17 -4.13
CA THR A 60 9.17 -1.91 -2.90
C THR A 60 10.62 -1.71 -2.44
N GLU A 61 11.61 -1.76 -3.34
CA GLU A 61 13.00 -1.47 -2.98
C GLU A 61 13.17 -0.05 -2.42
N ARG A 62 12.54 0.96 -3.04
CA ARG A 62 12.57 2.33 -2.51
C ARG A 62 11.93 2.42 -1.13
N PHE A 63 10.84 1.69 -0.91
CA PHE A 63 10.17 1.63 0.38
C PHE A 63 11.05 0.99 1.46
N LEU A 64 11.68 -0.15 1.17
CA LEU A 64 12.57 -0.84 2.12
C LEU A 64 13.79 0.02 2.49
N LYS A 65 14.37 0.72 1.51
CA LYS A 65 15.46 1.69 1.75
C LYS A 65 15.02 2.84 2.65
N ALA A 66 13.87 3.43 2.37
CA ALA A 66 13.33 4.53 3.18
C ALA A 66 12.93 4.10 4.60
N ALA A 67 12.53 2.84 4.77
CA ALA A 67 12.19 2.24 6.05
C ALA A 67 13.42 1.73 6.83
N GLU A 68 14.64 1.88 6.28
CA GLU A 68 15.90 1.38 6.86
C GLU A 68 15.89 -0.14 7.14
N LEU A 69 15.02 -0.90 6.46
CA LEU A 69 14.88 -2.35 6.66
C LEU A 69 15.93 -3.16 5.90
N ASP A 70 16.58 -2.56 4.90
CA ASP A 70 17.66 -3.18 4.14
C ASP A 70 18.96 -3.31 4.93
N THR A 71 19.10 -2.57 6.05
CA THR A 71 20.27 -2.68 6.91
C THR A 71 20.08 -3.80 7.92
N LEU A 72 20.59 -5.00 7.59
CA LEU A 72 20.80 -6.01 8.61
C LEU A 72 21.76 -5.42 9.67
N PRO A 73 21.45 -5.50 10.97
CA PRO A 73 22.36 -5.00 11.99
C PRO A 73 23.63 -5.84 11.93
N THR A 74 24.72 -5.27 11.43
CA THR A 74 26.07 -5.79 11.65
C THR A 74 26.37 -5.64 13.13
N LYS A 75 25.95 -6.65 13.90
CA LYS A 75 26.28 -6.80 15.31
C LYS A 75 27.79 -6.98 15.41
N ASN A 76 28.52 -5.88 15.53
CA ASN A 76 29.89 -5.91 16.02
C ASN A 76 29.83 -6.48 17.44
N GLN A 77 30.15 -7.77 17.56
CA GLN A 77 30.28 -8.42 18.86
C GLN A 77 31.56 -7.91 19.53
N SER A 78 31.49 -6.73 20.13
CA SER A 78 32.43 -6.37 21.19
C SER A 78 32.07 -7.21 22.41
N LYS A 79 32.93 -8.20 22.71
CA LYS A 79 32.88 -8.98 23.95
C LYS A 79 32.99 -8.05 25.15
N THR A 80 31.89 -7.85 25.87
CA THR A 80 31.92 -7.41 27.26
C THR A 80 30.98 -8.29 28.07
N THR A 81 31.59 -9.26 28.74
CA THR A 81 31.09 -9.95 29.92
C THR A 81 30.74 -8.90 30.98
N THR A 82 29.48 -8.88 31.46
CA THR A 82 29.11 -8.82 32.88
C THR A 82 27.63 -9.20 32.98
N SER A 83 27.39 -10.19 33.81
CA SER A 83 26.11 -10.75 34.24
C SER A 83 25.22 -9.72 34.93
N GLU A 84 23.94 -9.67 34.57
CA GLU A 84 22.86 -9.46 35.54
C GLU A 84 21.64 -10.29 35.08
N PRO A 85 20.98 -11.05 35.98
CA PRO A 85 19.78 -11.82 35.66
C PRO A 85 18.52 -10.97 35.91
N PHE A 86 17.37 -11.47 35.41
CA PHE A 86 16.01 -11.04 35.79
C PHE A 86 15.52 -9.75 35.08
N LEU A 87 14.40 -9.70 34.35
CA LEU A 87 13.13 -10.41 34.45
C LEU A 87 12.58 -10.74 33.04
N SER A 88 12.37 -12.03 32.80
CA SER A 88 11.52 -12.51 31.72
C SER A 88 10.10 -12.61 32.27
N THR A 89 9.22 -11.68 31.88
CA THR A 89 7.78 -11.87 32.07
C THR A 89 6.97 -11.09 31.03
N SER A 90 6.07 -11.83 30.37
CA SER A 90 4.86 -11.39 29.66
C SER A 90 4.96 -10.81 28.24
N LEU A 91 5.09 -11.72 27.26
CA LEU A 91 4.60 -11.50 25.88
C LEU A 91 3.55 -12.56 25.46
N ASN A 92 2.62 -12.87 26.37
CA ASN A 92 1.40 -13.62 26.05
C ASN A 92 0.15 -12.71 25.97
N LEU A 93 0.31 -11.38 26.08
CA LEU A 93 -0.81 -10.42 26.05
C LEU A 93 -1.28 -10.10 24.61
N THR A 94 -0.38 -10.08 23.64
CA THR A 94 -0.70 -9.66 22.26
C THR A 94 -1.60 -10.66 21.54
N LYS A 95 -1.39 -11.97 21.72
CA LYS A 95 -2.26 -13.02 21.14
C LYS A 95 -3.72 -12.94 21.60
N LYS A 96 -3.99 -12.45 22.82
CA LYS A 96 -5.36 -12.28 23.33
C LYS A 96 -6.00 -10.97 22.88
N LEU A 97 -5.19 -9.93 22.64
CA LEU A 97 -5.63 -8.62 22.19
C LEU A 97 -5.94 -8.58 20.68
N GLU A 98 -5.15 -9.28 19.87
CA GLU A 98 -5.34 -9.39 18.42
C GLU A 98 -6.62 -10.16 18.07
N ASP A 99 -6.93 -11.21 18.83
CA ASP A 99 -8.16 -12.01 18.66
C ASP A 99 -9.42 -11.22 19.10
N ALA A 100 -9.29 -10.35 20.10
CA ALA A 100 -10.36 -9.46 20.53
C ALA A 100 -10.58 -8.29 19.55
N SER A 101 -9.52 -7.75 18.93
CA SER A 101 -9.68 -6.69 17.93
C SER A 101 -10.35 -7.20 16.66
N ALA A 102 -10.07 -8.44 16.24
CA ALA A 102 -10.76 -9.10 15.13
C ALA A 102 -12.27 -9.24 15.41
N LEU A 103 -12.63 -9.65 16.63
CA LEU A 103 -14.04 -9.73 17.04
C LEU A 103 -14.70 -8.34 17.09
N VAL A 104 -14.00 -7.31 17.58
CA VAL A 104 -14.53 -5.94 17.62
C VAL A 104 -14.66 -5.32 16.24
N HIS A 105 -13.70 -5.56 15.33
CA HIS A 105 -13.83 -5.16 13.92
C HIS A 105 -15.01 -5.88 13.26
N PHE A 106 -15.19 -7.19 13.50
CA PHE A 106 -16.31 -7.96 12.97
C PHE A 106 -17.66 -7.48 13.50
N VAL A 107 -17.80 -7.21 14.80
CA VAL A 107 -19.04 -6.73 15.41
C VAL A 107 -19.33 -5.26 15.05
N GLY A 108 -18.29 -4.43 14.93
CA GLY A 108 -18.41 -3.02 14.54
C GLY A 108 -18.72 -2.80 13.05
N THR A 109 -18.26 -3.70 12.17
CA THR A 109 -18.62 -3.68 10.73
C THR A 109 -19.82 -4.57 10.38
N GLY A 110 -20.28 -5.42 11.30
CA GLY A 110 -21.42 -6.32 11.11
C GLY A 110 -22.78 -5.64 10.91
N PHE A 111 -22.86 -4.31 11.04
CA PHE A 111 -24.04 -3.53 10.65
C PHE A 111 -23.96 -2.97 9.21
N LEU A 112 -22.80 -3.06 8.54
CA LEU A 112 -22.60 -2.52 7.18
C LEU A 112 -21.92 -3.48 6.19
N SER A 113 -21.54 -4.70 6.58
CA SER A 113 -21.14 -5.72 5.62
C SER A 113 -22.37 -6.25 4.89
N SER A 114 -22.56 -5.80 3.64
CA SER A 114 -23.30 -6.62 2.67
C SER A 114 -22.68 -8.01 2.68
N GLN A 115 -23.51 -9.05 2.69
CA GLN A 115 -23.03 -10.43 2.59
C GLN A 115 -22.03 -10.54 1.42
N PRO A 116 -20.88 -11.22 1.60
CA PRO A 116 -19.97 -11.47 0.49
C PRO A 116 -20.71 -12.22 -0.62
N ASP A 117 -20.46 -11.81 -1.86
CA ASP A 117 -21.15 -12.31 -3.04
C ASP A 117 -20.87 -13.80 -3.26
N GLU A 118 -21.88 -14.54 -3.73
CA GLU A 118 -21.86 -16.01 -3.80
C GLU A 118 -20.74 -16.52 -4.74
N GLU A 119 -20.38 -15.73 -5.75
CA GLU A 119 -19.30 -16.05 -6.69
C GLU A 119 -17.91 -15.94 -6.04
N GLN A 120 -17.69 -14.93 -5.20
CA GLN A 120 -16.41 -14.72 -4.50
C GLN A 120 -16.13 -15.82 -3.47
N CYS A 121 -17.17 -16.28 -2.76
CA CYS A 121 -17.03 -17.41 -1.83
C CYS A 121 -16.65 -18.70 -2.56
N LYS A 122 -17.19 -18.91 -3.76
CA LYS A 122 -16.95 -20.12 -4.56
C LYS A 122 -15.54 -20.16 -5.16
N GLU A 123 -15.01 -19.01 -5.57
CA GLU A 123 -13.63 -18.88 -6.07
C GLU A 123 -12.60 -19.13 -4.94
N LEU A 124 -12.90 -18.66 -3.73
CA LEU A 124 -12.03 -18.81 -2.56
C LEU A 124 -12.21 -20.14 -1.80
N GLY A 125 -13.13 -21.01 -2.25
CA GLY A 125 -13.40 -22.30 -1.62
C GLY A 125 -14.05 -22.20 -0.22
N LEU A 126 -14.72 -21.09 0.09
CA LEU A 126 -15.38 -20.86 1.37
C LEU A 126 -16.81 -21.42 1.36
N GLU A 127 -17.19 -22.17 2.40
CA GLU A 127 -18.55 -22.69 2.54
C GLU A 127 -19.55 -21.54 2.76
N VAL A 128 -20.51 -21.40 1.85
CA VAL A 128 -21.56 -20.39 1.93
C VAL A 128 -22.52 -20.72 3.09
N PRO A 129 -22.70 -19.84 4.10
CA PRO A 129 -23.61 -20.12 5.19
C PRO A 129 -25.07 -20.11 4.71
N PRO A 130 -25.94 -21.01 5.23
CA PRO A 130 -27.33 -21.10 4.79
C PRO A 130 -28.13 -19.83 5.13
N LYS A 131 -28.89 -19.32 4.14
CA LYS A 131 -29.81 -18.17 4.29
C LYS A 131 -30.83 -18.48 5.40
N ARG A 132 -30.83 -17.67 6.47
CA ARG A 132 -31.89 -17.74 7.50
C ARG A 132 -33.22 -17.28 6.89
N THR A 133 -34.19 -18.18 6.84
CA THR A 133 -35.58 -17.88 6.49
C THR A 133 -36.20 -16.95 7.54
N GLY A 134 -36.90 -15.92 7.08
CA GLY A 134 -37.36 -14.78 7.89
C GLY A 134 -38.38 -15.14 8.96
N PHE A 135 -38.31 -14.39 10.07
CA PHE A 135 -39.33 -14.39 11.11
C PHE A 135 -40.60 -13.68 10.60
N SER A 136 -41.69 -14.44 10.50
CA SER A 136 -43.04 -13.96 10.23
C SER A 136 -43.49 -12.97 11.33
N SER A 137 -43.88 -11.76 10.93
CA SER A 137 -44.48 -10.74 11.81
C SER A 137 -45.85 -11.20 12.34
N GLY A 138 -45.90 -11.57 13.62
CA GLY A 138 -47.13 -11.89 14.34
C GLY A 138 -47.80 -10.66 14.97
N LYS A 139 -48.89 -10.21 14.35
CA LYS A 139 -50.15 -9.71 14.90
C LYS A 139 -50.15 -9.00 16.27
N TRP A 140 -50.46 -7.70 16.25
CA TRP A 140 -50.83 -6.88 17.41
C TRP A 140 -52.28 -7.17 17.85
N ILE A 141 -52.49 -7.42 19.15
CA ILE A 141 -53.75 -7.19 19.89
C ILE A 141 -53.36 -6.56 21.22
#